data_AF-A0A7K2LRL5-F1
#
_entry.id   AF-A0A7K2LRL5-F1
#
_cell.length_a   1.000
_cell.length_b   1.000
_cell.length_c   1.000
_cell.angle_alpha   90.00
_cell.angle_beta   90.00
_cell.angle_gamma   90.00
#
_symmetry.space_group_name_H-M   'P 1'
#
loop_
_entity.id
_entity.type
_entity.pdbx_description
1 polymer ?
#
loop_
_entity_poly.entity_id
_entity_poly.type
_entity_poly.pdbx_seq_one_letter_code
_entity_poly.pdbx_strand_id
1 'polypeptide(L)'
;AGPATRIDAGGALVEEQLPAAAEVLGLSGDDAAAEASEAWRTAVDTGLVEITDEDTGAVAAGPELRLLTGGSPHDVLTVWLSALDAALADASVPDLDGLLDAMDEGGTVDFDSLPWDPQAEADFLDGVLTNLYLLTVGEDGPGGPVPLPALAASVIVPGDMGEPTNDMLQQVSDAMMRLDDQFRLLEPVGLVEYRPVDEALLGEDDGEDEDGSGA
;
A
#
# COMPACT_ATOMS: atom_id res chain seq x y z
N ALA A 1 16.19 -7.57 16.31
CA ALA A 1 17.39 -6.74 16.53
C ALA A 1 18.31 -7.37 17.57
N GLY A 2 19.37 -8.05 17.14
CA GLY A 2 20.41 -8.59 18.02
C GLY A 2 21.78 -8.02 17.65
N PRO A 3 22.84 -8.27 18.44
CA PRO A 3 24.18 -7.70 18.22
C PRO A 3 24.86 -8.16 16.92
N ALA A 4 24.30 -9.14 16.20
CA ALA A 4 24.77 -9.60 14.89
C ALA A 4 23.93 -9.05 13.72
N THR A 5 22.85 -8.32 14.00
CA THR A 5 22.04 -7.66 12.97
C THR A 5 22.87 -6.55 12.33
N ARG A 6 22.84 -6.47 11.01
CA ARG A 6 23.55 -5.47 10.21
C ARG A 6 22.54 -4.72 9.35
N ILE A 7 22.69 -3.40 9.32
CA ILE A 7 21.92 -2.51 8.45
C ILE A 7 22.82 -1.86 7.41
N ASP A 8 22.22 -1.40 6.32
CA ASP A 8 22.86 -0.53 5.35
C ASP A 8 22.78 0.95 5.77
N ALA A 9 23.24 1.84 4.89
CA ALA A 9 23.24 3.29 5.15
C ALA A 9 21.83 3.91 5.24
N GLY A 10 20.80 3.20 4.77
CA GLY A 10 19.40 3.61 4.87
C GLY A 10 18.67 2.99 6.06
N GLY A 11 19.38 2.27 6.94
CA GLY A 11 18.77 1.59 8.08
C GLY A 11 18.03 0.30 7.73
N ALA A 12 18.08 -0.14 6.47
CA ALA A 12 17.46 -1.39 6.02
C ALA A 12 18.35 -2.58 6.36
N LEU A 13 17.76 -3.76 6.55
CA LEU A 13 18.52 -4.98 6.77
C LEU A 13 19.35 -5.30 5.52
N VAL A 14 20.64 -5.64 5.70
CA VAL A 14 21.49 -6.02 4.57
C VAL A 14 20.93 -7.26 3.86
N GLU A 15 21.04 -7.29 2.52
CA GLU A 15 20.45 -8.35 1.68
C GLU A 15 20.86 -9.77 2.12
N GLU A 16 22.09 -9.95 2.60
CA GLU A 16 22.57 -11.29 3.02
C GLU A 16 21.88 -11.82 4.27
N GLN A 17 21.19 -10.95 5.04
CA GLN A 17 20.45 -11.33 6.25
C GLN A 17 18.96 -11.54 5.98
N LEU A 18 18.43 -11.09 4.84
CA LEU A 18 17.00 -11.21 4.51
C LEU A 18 16.50 -12.67 4.49
N PRO A 19 17.23 -13.65 3.88
CA PRO A 19 16.75 -15.04 3.89
C PRO A 19 16.64 -15.62 5.30
N ALA A 20 17.60 -15.33 6.18
CA ALA A 20 17.56 -15.79 7.57
C ALA A 20 16.48 -15.08 8.38
N ALA A 21 16.21 -13.80 8.11
CA ALA A 21 15.10 -13.07 8.72
C ALA A 21 13.74 -13.65 8.29
N ALA A 22 13.58 -13.95 7.00
CA ALA A 22 12.38 -14.60 6.47
C ALA A 22 12.11 -15.94 7.15
N GLU A 23 13.14 -16.78 7.33
CA GLU A 23 13.03 -18.06 8.07
C GLU A 23 12.56 -17.85 9.52
N VAL A 24 13.06 -16.82 10.22
CA VAL A 24 12.65 -16.50 11.60
C VAL A 24 11.19 -16.05 11.66
N LEU A 25 10.74 -15.30 10.66
CA LEU A 25 9.36 -14.83 10.54
C LEU A 25 8.40 -15.93 10.03
N GLY A 26 8.93 -17.08 9.60
CA GLY A 26 8.15 -18.17 9.03
C GLY A 26 7.61 -17.88 7.63
N LEU A 27 8.22 -16.93 6.92
CA LEU A 27 7.86 -16.54 5.56
C LEU A 27 8.44 -17.54 4.56
N SER A 28 7.73 -17.75 3.45
CA SER A 28 8.10 -18.73 2.43
C SER A 28 7.56 -18.32 1.07
N GLY A 29 8.27 -18.65 0.00
CA GLY A 29 7.92 -18.24 -1.36
C GLY A 29 9.01 -17.36 -1.95
N ASP A 30 8.78 -16.90 -3.18
CA ASP A 30 9.75 -16.07 -3.90
C ASP A 30 9.82 -14.64 -3.31
N ASP A 31 8.75 -14.18 -2.65
CA ASP A 31 8.65 -12.83 -2.05
C ASP A 31 9.11 -12.77 -0.58
N ALA A 32 9.46 -13.91 0.03
CA ALA A 32 9.72 -14.00 1.48
C ALA A 32 10.84 -13.05 1.97
N ALA A 33 11.85 -12.80 1.12
CA ALA A 33 12.93 -11.85 1.43
C ALA A 33 12.47 -10.39 1.38
N ALA A 34 11.56 -10.06 0.46
CA ALA A 34 10.97 -8.71 0.35
C ALA A 34 10.05 -8.44 1.54
N GLU A 35 9.17 -9.38 1.88
CA GLU A 35 8.29 -9.33 3.05
C GLU A 35 9.11 -9.19 4.36
N ALA A 36 10.25 -9.89 4.48
CA ALA A 36 11.13 -9.74 5.64
C ALA A 36 11.79 -8.35 5.71
N SER A 37 12.09 -7.74 4.56
CA SER A 37 12.62 -6.38 4.48
C SER A 37 11.57 -5.35 4.88
N GLU A 38 10.32 -5.54 4.44
CA GLU A 38 9.18 -4.70 4.81
C GLU A 38 8.89 -4.80 6.30
N ALA A 39 8.79 -6.02 6.85
CA ALA A 39 8.61 -6.23 8.29
C ALA A 39 9.72 -5.58 9.13
N TRP A 40 10.95 -5.52 8.61
CA TRP A 40 12.05 -4.80 9.24
C TRP A 40 11.81 -3.28 9.25
N ARG A 41 11.45 -2.68 8.11
CA ARG A 41 11.13 -1.24 8.03
C ARG A 41 9.99 -0.87 8.97
N THR A 42 8.89 -1.60 8.90
CA THR A 42 7.74 -1.39 9.81
C THR A 42 8.16 -1.49 11.27
N ALA A 43 9.05 -2.43 11.64
CA ALA A 43 9.54 -2.54 13.00
C ALA A 43 10.41 -1.34 13.43
N VAL A 44 11.18 -0.74 12.52
CA VAL A 44 11.93 0.49 12.78
C VAL A 44 10.99 1.68 12.91
N ASP A 45 10.04 1.84 11.97
CA ASP A 45 9.11 2.98 11.93
C ASP A 45 8.15 3.00 13.14
N THR A 46 7.81 1.82 13.66
CA THR A 46 6.96 1.66 14.85
C THR A 46 7.74 1.68 16.16
N GLY A 47 9.06 1.84 16.13
CA GLY A 47 9.91 1.84 17.32
C GLY A 47 10.06 0.46 18.00
N LEU A 48 9.63 -0.63 17.35
CA LEU A 48 9.92 -1.98 17.84
C LEU A 48 11.42 -2.29 17.75
N VAL A 49 12.10 -1.68 16.80
CA VAL A 49 13.55 -1.70 16.61
C VAL A 49 14.07 -0.27 16.65
N GLU A 50 15.17 -0.07 17.36
CA GLU A 50 15.87 1.22 17.43
C GLU A 50 17.25 1.07 16.77
N ILE A 51 17.59 1.98 15.86
CA ILE A 51 18.95 2.13 15.35
C ILE A 51 19.72 3.00 16.33
N THR A 52 20.59 2.37 17.10
CA THR A 52 21.34 3.02 18.20
C THR A 52 22.61 3.72 17.72
N ASP A 53 23.14 3.32 16.56
CA ASP A 53 24.33 3.90 15.95
C ASP A 53 24.28 3.64 14.44
N GLU A 54 24.06 4.69 13.66
CA GLU A 54 23.98 4.63 12.20
C GLU A 54 25.36 4.39 11.55
N ASP A 55 26.45 4.87 12.16
CA ASP A 55 27.81 4.73 11.63
C ASP A 55 28.31 3.29 11.76
N THR A 56 27.95 2.62 12.85
CA THR A 56 28.33 1.21 13.10
C THR A 56 27.23 0.21 12.75
N GLY A 57 26.05 0.70 12.35
CA GLY A 57 24.89 -0.13 12.02
C GLY A 57 24.32 -0.90 13.21
N ALA A 58 24.50 -0.37 14.43
CA ALA A 58 24.10 -1.07 15.65
C ALA A 58 22.61 -0.85 15.94
N VAL A 59 21.92 -1.96 16.23
CA VAL A 59 20.47 -1.97 16.47
C VAL A 59 20.13 -2.61 17.82
N ALA A 60 19.06 -2.15 18.43
CA ALA A 60 18.51 -2.67 19.67
C ALA A 60 17.00 -2.90 19.58
N ALA A 61 16.45 -3.60 20.56
CA ALA A 61 15.00 -3.62 20.76
C ALA A 61 14.55 -2.25 21.24
N GLY A 62 13.62 -1.64 20.52
CA GLY A 62 13.12 -0.31 20.87
C GLY A 62 12.09 -0.35 22.00
N PRO A 63 11.74 0.83 22.55
CA PRO A 63 10.90 0.92 23.74
C PRO A 63 9.48 0.38 23.53
N GLU A 64 8.93 0.48 22.32
CA GLU A 64 7.58 0.07 21.94
C GLU A 64 7.39 -1.46 22.01
N LEU A 65 8.47 -2.25 21.86
CA LEU A 65 8.42 -3.70 22.04
C LEU A 65 7.95 -4.11 23.45
N ARG A 66 8.26 -3.29 24.47
CA ARG A 66 7.79 -3.52 25.85
C ARG A 66 6.28 -3.27 25.99
N LEU A 67 5.72 -2.38 25.18
CA LEU A 67 4.28 -2.12 25.16
C LEU A 67 3.53 -3.35 24.62
N LEU A 68 4.06 -3.99 23.58
CA LEU A 68 3.48 -5.22 23.04
C LEU A 68 3.50 -6.40 24.01
N THR A 69 4.55 -6.50 24.83
CA THR A 69 4.79 -7.68 25.70
C THR A 69 4.35 -7.49 27.15
N GLY A 70 4.07 -6.25 27.57
CA GLY A 70 3.70 -5.95 28.96
C GLY A 70 2.87 -4.68 29.17
N GLY A 71 2.44 -4.02 28.09
CA GLY A 71 1.57 -2.85 28.14
C GLY A 71 0.10 -3.21 28.38
N SER A 72 -0.72 -2.16 28.44
CA SER A 72 -2.18 -2.31 28.41
C SER A 72 -2.66 -2.63 26.99
N PRO A 73 -3.89 -3.16 26.83
CA PRO A 73 -4.46 -3.35 25.50
C PRO A 73 -4.48 -2.08 24.64
N HIS A 74 -4.63 -0.91 25.26
CA HIS A 74 -4.58 0.37 24.54
C HIS A 74 -3.17 0.63 24.00
N ASP A 75 -2.13 0.38 24.79
CA ASP A 75 -0.75 0.58 24.35
C ASP A 75 -0.41 -0.34 23.16
N VAL A 76 -0.90 -1.57 23.18
CA VAL A 76 -0.79 -2.49 22.03
C VAL A 76 -1.48 -1.90 20.81
N LEU A 77 -2.72 -1.45 20.94
CA LEU A 77 -3.47 -0.85 19.83
C LEU A 77 -2.81 0.41 19.29
N THR A 78 -2.16 1.22 20.13
CA THR A 78 -1.41 2.40 19.68
C THR A 78 -0.24 2.00 18.79
N VAL A 79 0.53 0.97 19.17
CA VAL A 79 1.63 0.46 18.33
C VAL A 79 1.11 -0.10 17.00
N TRP A 80 0.00 -0.83 17.03
CA TRP A 80 -0.63 -1.37 15.83
C TRP A 80 -1.16 -0.26 14.91
N LEU A 81 -1.73 0.81 15.48
CA LEU A 81 -2.17 1.97 14.70
C LEU A 81 -0.98 2.65 14.02
N SER A 82 0.15 2.81 14.71
CA SER A 82 1.37 3.34 14.08
C SER A 82 1.89 2.46 12.95
N ALA A 83 1.78 1.14 13.07
CA ALA A 83 2.14 0.21 11.99
C ALA A 83 1.21 0.36 10.77
N LEU A 84 -0.09 0.53 11.03
CA LEU A 84 -1.08 0.79 9.99
C LEU A 84 -0.81 2.13 9.30
N ASP A 85 -0.54 3.18 10.05
CA ASP A 85 -0.21 4.51 9.49
C ASP A 85 1.02 4.44 8.58
N ALA A 86 2.05 3.68 8.98
CA ALA A 86 3.23 3.46 8.13
C ALA A 86 2.89 2.71 6.83
N ALA A 87 2.10 1.63 6.91
CA ALA A 87 1.66 0.89 5.72
C ALA A 87 0.81 1.75 4.77
N LEU A 88 -0.06 2.62 5.30
CA LEU A 88 -0.85 3.55 4.49
C LEU A 88 0.02 4.64 3.85
N ALA A 89 1.04 5.12 4.55
CA ALA A 89 2.01 6.07 4.00
C ALA A 89 2.78 5.44 2.83
N ASP A 90 3.25 4.21 2.98
CA ASP A 90 3.95 3.47 1.92
C ASP A 90 3.06 3.23 0.70
N ALA A 91 1.80 2.85 0.91
CA ALA A 91 0.84 2.70 -0.19
C ALA A 91 0.53 4.03 -0.91
N SER A 92 0.70 5.17 -0.23
CA SER A 92 0.44 6.50 -0.80
C SER A 92 1.60 7.04 -1.65
N VAL A 93 2.73 6.33 -1.72
CA VAL A 93 3.88 6.69 -2.55
C VAL A 93 3.58 6.37 -4.02
N PRO A 94 3.85 7.29 -4.97
CA PRO A 94 3.62 7.05 -6.39
C PRO A 94 4.60 6.02 -6.95
N ASP A 95 4.22 5.39 -8.07
CA ASP A 95 5.07 4.42 -8.76
C ASP A 95 6.44 4.96 -9.17
N LEU A 96 7.41 4.04 -9.25
CA LEU A 96 8.81 4.33 -9.54
C LEU A 96 9.01 5.03 -10.89
N ASP A 97 8.16 4.79 -11.88
CA ASP A 97 8.25 5.46 -13.19
C ASP A 97 8.06 6.98 -13.07
N GLY A 98 7.16 7.43 -12.18
CA GLY A 98 6.99 8.85 -11.88
C GLY A 98 8.15 9.44 -11.07
N LEU A 99 8.81 8.61 -10.24
CA LEU A 99 9.98 8.99 -9.47
C LEU A 99 11.23 9.15 -10.34
N LEU A 100 11.41 8.28 -11.34
CA LEU A 100 12.53 8.29 -12.28
C LEU A 100 12.57 9.56 -13.13
N ASP A 101 11.41 10.09 -13.52
CA ASP A 101 11.30 11.35 -14.24
C ASP A 101 11.68 12.58 -13.38
N ALA A 102 11.65 12.45 -12.05
CA ALA A 102 12.03 13.50 -11.08
C ALA A 102 13.44 13.33 -10.50
N MET A 103 14.15 12.26 -10.87
CA MET A 103 15.55 12.07 -10.49
C MET A 103 16.44 12.99 -11.31
N ASP A 104 17.31 13.74 -10.64
CA ASP A 104 18.31 14.54 -11.31
C ASP A 104 19.50 13.68 -11.82
N GLU A 105 20.41 14.30 -12.57
CA GLU A 105 21.62 13.63 -13.10
C GLU A 105 22.54 13.06 -12.00
N GLY A 106 22.32 13.45 -10.73
CA GLY A 106 23.04 12.99 -9.54
C GLY A 106 22.35 11.84 -8.80
N GLY A 107 21.15 11.43 -9.21
CA GLY A 107 20.36 10.38 -8.56
C GLY A 107 19.65 10.85 -7.28
N THR A 108 19.54 12.16 -7.05
CA THR A 108 18.71 12.71 -5.98
C THR A 108 17.31 13.04 -6.50
N VAL A 109 16.29 12.61 -5.75
CA VAL A 109 14.89 12.87 -6.08
C VAL A 109 14.52 14.26 -5.54
N ASP A 110 14.10 15.16 -6.43
CA ASP A 110 13.51 16.44 -6.02
C ASP A 110 12.01 16.27 -5.76
N PHE A 111 11.67 15.90 -4.52
CA PHE A 111 10.28 15.69 -4.11
C PHE A 111 9.39 16.93 -4.25
N ASP A 112 9.95 18.15 -4.20
CA ASP A 112 9.20 19.39 -4.38
C ASP A 112 8.82 19.65 -5.84
N SER A 113 9.50 18.99 -6.79
CA SER A 113 9.24 19.08 -8.22
C SER A 113 8.15 18.12 -8.70
N LEU A 114 7.87 17.08 -7.91
CA LEU A 114 6.82 16.12 -8.20
C LEU A 114 5.46 16.81 -7.99
N PRO A 115 4.47 16.60 -8.87
CA PRO A 115 3.09 17.04 -8.64
C PRO A 115 2.37 16.24 -7.54
N TRP A 116 3.13 15.52 -6.70
CA TRP A 116 2.66 14.63 -5.65
C TRP A 116 2.58 15.37 -4.32
N ASP A 117 1.41 15.31 -3.68
CA ASP A 117 1.21 15.80 -2.31
C ASP A 117 0.96 14.59 -1.39
N PRO A 118 1.95 14.19 -0.57
CA PRO A 118 1.83 13.02 0.30
C PRO A 118 0.62 13.08 1.23
N GLN A 119 0.29 14.28 1.72
CA GLN A 119 -0.84 14.45 2.63
C GLN A 119 -2.16 14.29 1.89
N ALA A 120 -2.27 14.84 0.66
CA ALA A 120 -3.47 14.69 -0.15
C ALA A 120 -3.69 13.23 -0.59
N GLU A 121 -2.61 12.48 -0.86
CA GLU A 121 -2.70 11.05 -1.16
C GLU A 121 -3.17 10.24 0.05
N ALA A 122 -2.60 10.49 1.23
CA ALA A 122 -3.03 9.84 2.46
C ALA A 122 -4.50 10.15 2.79
N ASP A 123 -4.92 11.42 2.68
CA ASP A 123 -6.31 11.84 2.92
C ASP A 123 -7.27 11.19 1.90
N PHE A 124 -6.85 11.03 0.64
CA PHE A 124 -7.63 10.33 -0.37
C PHE A 124 -7.81 8.85 -0.02
N LEU A 125 -6.71 8.15 0.30
CA LEU A 125 -6.74 6.73 0.64
C LEU A 125 -7.58 6.48 1.91
N ASP A 126 -7.43 7.30 2.94
CA ASP A 126 -8.27 7.25 4.15
C ASP A 126 -9.76 7.43 3.84
N GLY A 127 -10.09 8.40 2.97
CA GLY A 127 -11.45 8.63 2.49
C GLY A 127 -12.02 7.42 1.74
N VAL A 128 -11.21 6.79 0.88
CA VAL A 128 -11.60 5.57 0.14
C VAL A 128 -11.84 4.41 1.09
N LEU A 129 -10.94 4.15 2.04
CA LEU A 129 -11.06 3.06 3.01
C LEU A 129 -12.27 3.25 3.93
N THR A 130 -12.51 4.49 4.38
CA THR A 130 -13.71 4.86 5.14
C THR A 130 -14.97 4.56 4.35
N ASN A 131 -15.02 4.95 3.08
CA ASN A 131 -16.18 4.74 2.24
C ASN A 131 -16.38 3.25 1.89
N LEU A 132 -15.30 2.49 1.66
CA LEU A 132 -15.35 1.04 1.50
C LEU A 132 -15.94 0.36 2.76
N TYR A 133 -15.53 0.80 3.95
CA TYR A 133 -16.12 0.32 5.21
C TYR A 133 -17.63 0.62 5.29
N LEU A 134 -18.05 1.84 4.93
CA LEU A 134 -19.47 2.21 4.94
C LEU A 134 -20.29 1.39 3.94
N LEU A 135 -19.77 1.15 2.75
CA LEU A 135 -20.41 0.33 1.71
C LEU A 135 -20.51 -1.14 2.09
N THR A 136 -19.57 -1.66 2.90
CA THR A 136 -19.56 -3.07 3.31
C THR A 136 -20.32 -3.34 4.60
N VAL A 137 -20.42 -2.35 5.50
CA VAL A 137 -21.23 -2.45 6.74
C VAL A 137 -22.71 -2.18 6.52
N GLY A 138 -23.06 -1.35 5.53
CA GLY A 138 -24.46 -1.02 5.24
C GLY A 138 -25.25 -2.24 4.75
N GLU A 139 -26.51 -2.38 5.18
CA GLU A 139 -27.45 -3.40 4.66
C GLU A 139 -27.75 -3.21 3.15
N ASP A 140 -27.49 -2.02 2.62
CA ASP A 140 -27.64 -1.64 1.21
C ASP A 140 -26.36 -1.83 0.36
N GLY A 141 -25.30 -2.41 0.93
CA GLY A 141 -24.07 -2.74 0.19
C GLY A 141 -24.35 -3.74 -0.94
N PRO A 142 -23.42 -3.91 -1.91
CA PRO A 142 -23.64 -4.79 -3.08
C PRO A 142 -23.84 -6.28 -2.74
N GLY A 143 -23.86 -6.67 -1.46
CA GLY A 143 -24.02 -8.06 -1.02
C GLY A 143 -22.87 -8.97 -1.45
N GLY A 144 -21.75 -8.36 -1.86
CA GLY A 144 -20.60 -9.00 -2.50
C GLY A 144 -19.43 -8.00 -2.67
N PRO A 145 -18.38 -8.36 -3.43
CA PRO A 145 -17.21 -7.52 -3.65
C PRO A 145 -17.60 -6.15 -4.23
N VAL A 146 -16.96 -5.08 -3.75
CA VAL A 146 -17.16 -3.72 -4.28
C VAL A 146 -16.28 -3.54 -5.52
N PRO A 147 -16.85 -3.26 -6.71
CA PRO A 147 -16.04 -3.00 -7.90
C PRO A 147 -15.21 -1.73 -7.73
N LEU A 148 -13.93 -1.77 -8.12
CA LEU A 148 -13.02 -0.63 -8.05
C LEU A 148 -13.56 0.64 -8.75
N PRO A 149 -14.18 0.55 -9.95
CA PRO A 149 -14.80 1.73 -10.56
C PRO A 149 -15.93 2.35 -9.72
N ALA A 150 -16.73 1.52 -9.05
CA ALA A 150 -17.81 1.99 -8.20
C ALA A 150 -17.27 2.68 -6.94
N LEU A 151 -16.19 2.13 -6.36
CA LEU A 151 -15.51 2.72 -5.22
C LEU A 151 -14.88 4.08 -5.58
N ALA A 152 -14.12 4.15 -6.67
CA ALA A 152 -13.53 5.40 -7.14
C ALA A 152 -14.60 6.46 -7.44
N ALA A 153 -15.68 6.09 -8.14
CA ALA A 153 -16.78 6.99 -8.43
C ALA A 153 -17.47 7.50 -7.16
N SER A 154 -17.62 6.69 -6.12
CA SER A 154 -18.30 7.11 -4.89
C SER A 154 -17.55 8.16 -4.06
N VAL A 155 -16.23 8.30 -4.25
CA VAL A 155 -15.42 9.34 -3.61
C VAL A 155 -15.35 10.61 -4.47
N ILE A 156 -15.33 10.46 -5.79
CA ILE A 156 -15.10 11.58 -6.74
C ILE A 156 -16.41 12.23 -7.19
N VAL A 157 -17.48 11.44 -7.36
CA VAL A 157 -18.76 11.91 -7.88
C VAL A 157 -19.69 12.30 -6.72
N PRO A 158 -20.13 13.57 -6.62
CA PRO A 158 -21.10 14.00 -5.62
C PRO A 158 -22.43 13.25 -5.79
N GLY A 159 -22.98 12.74 -4.67
CA GLY A 159 -24.18 11.89 -4.70
C GLY A 159 -25.48 12.56 -5.17
N ASP A 160 -25.53 13.89 -5.30
CA ASP A 160 -26.68 14.65 -5.80
C ASP A 160 -26.54 15.07 -7.27
N MET A 161 -25.45 14.68 -7.94
CA MET A 161 -25.18 15.02 -9.34
C MET A 161 -25.90 14.06 -10.30
N GLY A 162 -26.50 14.60 -11.36
CA GLY A 162 -27.26 13.82 -12.35
C GLY A 162 -26.37 12.96 -13.27
N GLU A 163 -25.54 13.61 -14.08
CA GLU A 163 -24.57 12.95 -14.97
C GLU A 163 -23.15 13.46 -14.66
N PRO A 164 -22.16 12.58 -14.42
CA PRO A 164 -20.76 12.96 -14.27
C PRO A 164 -20.25 13.66 -15.54
N THR A 165 -19.40 14.67 -15.38
CA THR A 165 -18.73 15.31 -16.53
C THR A 165 -17.59 14.43 -17.05
N ASN A 166 -17.16 14.65 -18.29
CA ASN A 166 -16.00 13.94 -18.86
C ASN A 166 -14.75 14.07 -17.99
N ASP A 167 -14.51 15.24 -17.39
CA ASP A 167 -13.37 15.47 -16.51
C ASP A 167 -13.45 14.58 -15.25
N MET A 168 -14.65 14.35 -14.72
CA MET A 168 -14.86 13.47 -13.58
C MET A 168 -14.68 12.00 -13.98
N LEU A 169 -15.11 11.61 -15.17
CA LEU A 169 -14.88 10.25 -15.69
C LEU A 169 -13.38 9.96 -15.88
N GLN A 170 -12.60 10.97 -16.30
CA GLN A 170 -11.14 10.86 -16.34
C GLN A 170 -10.56 10.69 -14.93
N GLN A 171 -10.96 11.54 -13.97
CA GLN A 171 -10.50 11.42 -12.58
C GLN A 171 -10.84 10.08 -11.94
N VAL A 172 -12.02 9.52 -12.24
CA VAL A 172 -12.41 8.17 -11.77
C VAL A 172 -11.48 7.11 -12.36
N SER A 173 -11.13 7.20 -13.64
CA SER A 173 -10.19 6.27 -14.29
C SER A 173 -8.78 6.39 -13.68
N ASP A 174 -8.30 7.60 -13.44
CA ASP A 174 -6.98 7.84 -12.83
C ASP A 174 -6.94 7.29 -11.39
N ALA A 175 -8.01 7.54 -10.62
CA ALA A 175 -8.15 7.00 -9.28
C ALA A 175 -8.26 5.48 -9.24
N MET A 176 -8.88 4.85 -10.25
CA MET A 176 -8.93 3.39 -10.35
C MET A 176 -7.54 2.79 -10.51
N MET A 177 -6.71 3.32 -11.41
CA MET A 177 -5.34 2.82 -11.60
C MET A 177 -4.54 2.97 -10.31
N ARG A 178 -4.59 4.15 -9.69
CA ARG A 178 -3.93 4.40 -8.40
C ARG A 178 -4.39 3.44 -7.30
N LEU A 179 -5.70 3.21 -7.19
CA LEU A 179 -6.25 2.31 -6.18
C LEU A 179 -5.88 0.85 -6.44
N ASP A 180 -5.65 0.47 -7.70
CA ASP A 180 -5.18 -0.86 -8.08
C ASP A 180 -3.84 -1.16 -7.42
N ASP A 181 -2.87 -0.26 -7.59
CA ASP A 181 -1.52 -0.40 -7.05
C ASP A 181 -1.53 -0.33 -5.52
N GLN A 182 -2.28 0.61 -4.94
CA GLN A 182 -2.47 0.75 -3.49
C GLN A 182 -3.03 -0.53 -2.86
N PHE A 183 -4.08 -1.11 -3.45
CA PHE A 183 -4.71 -2.31 -2.88
C PHE A 183 -3.87 -3.58 -3.06
N ARG A 184 -3.01 -3.66 -4.09
CA ARG A 184 -2.01 -4.73 -4.18
C ARG A 184 -1.02 -4.68 -3.03
N LEU A 185 -0.61 -3.49 -2.58
CA LEU A 185 0.28 -3.32 -1.43
C LEU A 185 -0.42 -3.61 -0.10
N LEU A 186 -1.71 -3.27 0.02
CA LEU A 186 -2.47 -3.43 1.27
C LEU A 186 -3.08 -4.83 1.46
N GLU A 187 -3.20 -5.64 0.41
CA GLU A 187 -3.76 -7.01 0.48
C GLU A 187 -2.92 -7.95 1.35
N PRO A 188 -1.57 -8.01 1.23
CA PRO A 188 -0.74 -8.86 2.07
C PRO A 188 -0.82 -8.52 3.57
N VAL A 189 -1.06 -7.24 3.89
CA VAL A 189 -1.26 -6.74 5.26
C VAL A 189 -2.62 -7.17 5.82
N GLY A 190 -3.54 -7.64 4.96
CA GLY A 190 -4.88 -8.10 5.32
C GLY A 190 -5.86 -6.96 5.59
N LEU A 191 -5.53 -5.73 5.16
CA LEU A 191 -6.42 -4.58 5.34
C LEU A 191 -7.61 -4.63 4.37
N VAL A 192 -7.39 -5.16 3.17
CA VAL A 192 -8.39 -5.36 2.12
C VAL A 192 -8.26 -6.75 1.52
N GLU A 193 -9.38 -7.37 1.16
CA GLU A 193 -9.38 -8.53 0.26
C GLU A 193 -9.49 -8.01 -1.17
N TYR A 194 -8.36 -7.92 -1.86
CA TYR A 194 -8.29 -7.35 -3.20
C TYR A 194 -8.15 -8.44 -4.26
N ARG A 195 -8.97 -8.34 -5.31
CA ARG A 195 -8.92 -9.23 -6.47
C ARG A 195 -8.59 -8.42 -7.71
N PRO A 196 -7.35 -8.51 -8.22
CA PRO A 196 -6.96 -7.84 -9.45
C PRO A 196 -7.85 -8.23 -10.62
N VAL A 197 -8.05 -7.30 -11.55
CA VAL A 197 -8.70 -7.60 -12.83
C VAL A 197 -7.83 -8.60 -13.57
N ASP A 198 -8.42 -9.73 -13.98
CA ASP A 198 -7.72 -10.74 -14.77
C ASP A 198 -7.57 -10.21 -16.20
N GLU A 199 -6.36 -9.77 -16.58
CA GLU A 199 -6.05 -9.27 -17.92
C GLU A 199 -6.34 -10.31 -19.02
N ALA A 200 -6.35 -11.61 -18.68
CA ALA A 200 -6.71 -12.66 -19.63
C ALA A 200 -8.20 -12.62 -20.01
N LEU A 201 -9.08 -12.14 -19.12
CA LEU A 201 -10.51 -11.99 -19.41
C LEU A 201 -10.82 -10.76 -20.28
N LEU A 202 -9.91 -9.76 -20.32
CA LEU A 202 -10.05 -8.58 -21.18
C LEU A 202 -9.64 -8.85 -22.63
N GLY A 203 -8.93 -9.95 -22.90
CA GLY A 203 -8.44 -10.31 -24.24
C GLY A 203 -9.38 -11.16 -25.09
N GLU A 204 -10.52 -11.61 -24.58
CA GLU A 204 -11.40 -12.58 -25.27
C GLU A 204 -12.69 -12.00 -25.88
N ASP A 205 -12.98 -10.69 -25.73
CA ASP A 205 -14.25 -10.09 -26.23
C ASP A 205 -14.11 -9.34 -27.58
N ASP A 206 -12.94 -9.37 -28.22
CA ASP A 206 -12.72 -8.80 -29.57
C ASP A 206 -12.96 -9.84 -30.70
N GLY A 207 -13.84 -10.83 -30.46
CA GLY A 207 -14.11 -11.93 -31.38
C GLY A 207 -15.60 -12.13 -31.70
N GLU A 208 -15.97 -11.82 -32.96
CA GLU A 208 -17.11 -12.35 -33.72
C GLU A 208 -18.48 -11.66 -33.61
N ASP A 209 -18.57 -10.42 -34.12
CA ASP A 209 -19.75 -10.02 -34.92
C ASP A 209 -19.52 -10.49 -36.38
N GLU A 210 -19.60 -11.81 -36.62
CA GLU A 210 -19.80 -12.32 -37.98
C GLU A 210 -21.22 -11.99 -38.42
N ASP A 211 -21.29 -10.97 -39.27
CA ASP A 211 -22.44 -10.45 -39.99
C ASP A 211 -23.22 -11.56 -40.72
N GLY A 212 -24.19 -12.16 -40.03
CA GLY A 212 -25.18 -13.06 -40.58
C GLY A 212 -26.21 -12.34 -41.44
N SER A 213 -25.80 -11.75 -42.56
CA SER A 213 -26.73 -11.27 -43.59
C SER A 213 -26.97 -12.35 -44.65
N GLY A 214 -27.93 -13.22 -44.36
CA GLY A 214 -28.60 -14.03 -45.38
C GLY A 214 -29.62 -13.21 -46.16
N ALA A 215 -29.46 -13.15 -47.49
CA ALA A 215 -30.52 -13.09 -48.50
C ALA A 215 -29.95 -13.31 -49.91
#